data_AF-Q47TT9-F1
#
_entry.id   AF-Q47TT9-F1
#
_cell.length_a   1.000
_cell.length_b   1.000
_cell.length_c   1.000
_cell.angle_alpha   90.00
_cell.angle_beta   90.00
_cell.angle_gamma   90.00
#
_symmetry.space_group_name_H-M   'P 1'
#
loop_
_entity.id
_entity.type
_entity.pdbx_description
1 polymer ?
#
loop_
_entity_poly.entity_id
_entity_poly.type
_entity_poly.pdbx_seq_one_letter_code
_entity_poly.pdbx_strand_id
1 'polypeptide(L)'
;MVELTPEEAQILRGLAEDLFSASQQRTYWLDRTRRTSLDLLARITSWLDDACPGRHPVHQSTCLRPQGHDGDCTDAYDRTWTAPVVPAPRREREDE
;
A
#
# COMPACT_ATOMS: atom_id res chain seq x y z
N MET A 1 15.57 13.69 -6.11
CA MET A 1 15.08 12.43 -5.52
C MET A 1 15.98 12.18 -4.32
N VAL A 2 15.43 12.04 -3.12
CA VAL A 2 16.25 11.79 -1.93
C VAL A 2 16.67 10.33 -2.00
N GLU A 3 17.98 10.05 -2.01
CA GLU A 3 18.44 8.67 -1.89
C GLU A 3 18.24 8.23 -0.45
N LEU A 4 17.26 7.35 -0.23
CA LEU A 4 17.00 6.74 1.06
C LEU A 4 17.94 5.55 1.24
N THR A 5 18.55 5.45 2.41
CA THR A 5 19.23 4.22 2.82
C THR A 5 18.20 3.07 2.96
N PRO A 6 18.64 1.80 2.89
CA PRO A 6 17.75 0.66 3.10
C PRO A 6 17.02 0.70 4.45
N GLU A 7 17.67 1.22 5.48
CA GLU A 7 17.09 1.39 6.81
C GLU A 7 15.99 2.46 6.82
N GLU A 8 16.25 3.64 6.25
CA GLU A 8 15.23 4.70 6.12
C GLU A 8 14.03 4.24 5.30
N ALA A 9 14.26 3.50 4.21
CA ALA A 9 13.18 2.93 3.42
C ALA A 9 12.33 1.94 4.25
N GLN A 10 12.96 1.11 5.08
CA GLN A 10 12.25 0.19 5.97
C GLN A 10 11.45 0.92 7.05
N ILE A 11 11.99 1.99 7.63
CA ILE A 11 11.27 2.84 8.60
C ILE A 11 10.04 3.46 7.95
N LEU A 12 10.18 4.00 6.74
CA LEU A 12 9.07 4.62 6.00
C LEU A 12 7.97 3.61 5.66
N ARG A 13 8.32 2.36 5.31
CA ARG A 13 7.34 1.29 5.14
C ARG A 13 6.58 1.00 6.43
N GLY A 14 7.28 0.92 7.57
CA GLY A 14 6.63 0.77 8.88
C GLY A 14 5.65 1.91 9.16
N LEU A 15 6.05 3.16 8.91
CA LEU A 15 5.18 4.33 9.11
C LEU A 15 3.95 4.31 8.20
N ALA A 16 4.10 3.87 6.95
CA ALA A 16 2.98 3.70 6.03
C ALA A 16 1.95 2.68 6.56
N GLU A 17 2.44 1.58 7.12
CA GLU A 17 1.61 0.52 7.69
C GLU A 17 0.88 0.94 8.97
N ASP A 18 1.57 1.69 9.83
CA ASP A 18 0.97 2.28 11.04
C ASP A 18 -0.12 3.30 10.67
N LEU A 19 0.14 4.18 9.69
CA LEU A 19 -0.84 5.15 9.18
C LEU A 19 -2.08 4.47 8.59
N PHE A 20 -1.88 3.43 7.79
CA PHE A 20 -2.99 2.65 7.23
C PHE A 20 -3.81 2.01 8.35
N SER A 21 -3.16 1.31 9.29
CA SER A 21 -3.82 0.66 10.41
C SER A 21 -4.62 1.65 11.27
N ALA A 22 -4.04 2.82 11.55
CA ALA A 22 -4.72 3.89 12.28
C ALA A 22 -5.94 4.45 11.53
N SER A 23 -5.84 4.63 10.20
CA SER A 23 -6.94 5.13 9.36
C SER A 23 -8.16 4.18 9.32
N GLN A 24 -7.95 2.90 9.64
CA GLN A 24 -8.98 1.87 9.66
C GLN A 24 -9.65 1.69 11.02
N GLN A 25 -9.13 2.31 12.09
CA GLN A 25 -9.76 2.31 13.41
C GLN A 25 -10.89 3.36 13.44
N ARG A 26 -12.06 2.92 12.96
CA ARG A 26 -13.22 3.76 12.56
C ARG A 26 -13.99 4.46 13.69
N THR A 27 -13.65 4.26 14.95
CA THR A 27 -14.59 4.60 16.03
C THR A 27 -14.70 6.10 16.31
N TYR A 28 -13.69 6.93 15.97
CA TYR A 28 -13.66 8.36 16.32
C TYR A 28 -12.92 9.29 15.34
N TRP A 29 -12.56 8.81 14.15
CA TRP A 29 -11.80 9.64 13.21
C TRP A 29 -12.71 10.63 12.46
N LEU A 30 -12.41 11.92 12.58
CA LEU A 30 -12.99 12.95 11.74
C LEU A 30 -12.57 12.69 10.28
N ASP A 31 -13.48 12.82 9.32
CA ASP A 31 -13.22 12.62 7.87
C ASP A 31 -11.96 13.33 7.38
N ARG A 32 -11.66 14.50 7.95
CA ARG A 32 -10.46 15.27 7.63
C ARG A 32 -9.18 14.55 8.01
N THR A 33 -9.11 13.96 9.20
CA THR A 33 -7.92 13.23 9.66
C THR A 33 -7.67 12.02 8.77
N ARG A 34 -8.75 11.33 8.37
CA ARG A 34 -8.66 10.18 7.47
C ARG A 34 -8.10 10.56 6.10
N ARG A 35 -8.62 11.62 5.48
CA ARG A 35 -8.10 12.12 4.19
C ARG A 35 -6.64 12.51 4.28
N THR A 36 -6.24 13.21 5.35
CA THR A 36 -4.84 13.57 5.59
C THR A 36 -3.95 12.32 5.70
N SER A 37 -4.40 11.27 6.38
CA SER A 37 -3.64 10.02 6.47
C SER A 37 -3.46 9.32 5.13
N LEU A 38 -4.49 9.29 4.28
CA LEU A 38 -4.39 8.74 2.92
C LEU A 38 -3.45 9.57 2.03
N ASP A 39 -3.49 10.91 2.15
CA ASP A 39 -2.57 11.80 1.44
C ASP A 39 -1.12 11.58 1.88
N LEU A 40 -0.88 11.38 3.19
CA LEU A 40 0.45 11.07 3.71
C LEU A 40 0.94 9.71 3.23
N LEU A 41 0.06 8.70 3.23
CA LEU A 41 0.36 7.37 2.72
C LEU A 41 0.81 7.44 1.25
N ALA A 42 0.05 8.14 0.41
CA ALA A 42 0.39 8.34 -1.00
C ALA A 42 1.76 9.01 -1.20
N ARG A 43 2.10 9.99 -0.35
CA ARG A 43 3.40 10.68 -0.41
C ARG A 43 4.55 9.77 0.01
N ILE A 44 4.39 9.00 1.08
CA ILE A 44 5.41 8.06 1.55
C ILE A 44 5.71 7.02 0.47
N THR A 45 4.67 6.43 -0.10
CA THR A 45 4.82 5.44 -1.17
C THR A 45 5.43 6.04 -2.43
N SER A 46 5.09 7.29 -2.77
CA SER A 46 5.76 8.00 -3.86
C SER A 46 7.23 8.31 -3.57
N TRP A 47 7.64 8.50 -2.31
CA TRP A 47 9.05 8.69 -1.95
C TRP A 47 9.85 7.41 -2.00
N LEU A 48 9.22 6.28 -1.68
CA LEU A 48 9.82 4.96 -1.76
C LEU A 48 9.92 4.41 -3.19
N ASP A 49 9.13 4.96 -4.13
CA ASP A 49 8.97 4.45 -5.50
C ASP A 49 8.61 2.95 -5.56
N ASP A 50 7.88 2.48 -4.54
CA ASP A 50 7.58 1.06 -4.34
C ASP A 50 6.09 0.80 -4.19
N ALA A 51 5.25 1.51 -4.94
CA ALA A 51 3.80 1.32 -4.85
C ALA A 51 3.38 -0.14 -5.11
N CYS A 52 2.45 -0.64 -4.29
CA CYS A 52 1.83 -1.94 -4.53
C CYS A 52 1.17 -1.95 -5.93
N PRO A 53 1.46 -2.95 -6.78
CA PRO A 53 0.93 -3.00 -8.14
C PRO A 53 -0.57 -3.31 -8.19
N GLY A 54 -1.21 -3.59 -7.05
CA GLY A 54 -2.63 -3.87 -6.93
C GLY A 54 -3.49 -2.71 -7.44
N ARG A 55 -4.46 -3.04 -8.29
CA ARG A 55 -5.50 -2.12 -8.76
C ARG A 55 -6.85 -2.54 -8.26
N HIS A 56 -7.68 -1.57 -7.91
CA HIS A 56 -9.05 -1.81 -7.50
C HIS A 56 -9.82 -2.48 -8.65
N PRO A 57 -10.50 -3.62 -8.44
CA PRO A 57 -11.10 -4.41 -9.52
C PRO A 57 -12.17 -3.65 -10.32
N VAL A 58 -12.99 -2.84 -9.62
CA VAL A 58 -14.06 -2.05 -10.24
C VAL A 58 -13.57 -0.68 -10.73
N HIS A 59 -12.89 0.08 -9.88
CA HIS A 59 -12.55 1.48 -10.17
C HIS A 59 -11.17 1.69 -10.79
N GLN A 60 -10.35 0.63 -10.90
CA GLN A 60 -9.00 0.68 -11.45
C GLN A 60 -8.04 1.66 -10.74
N SER A 61 -8.42 2.15 -9.55
CA SER A 61 -7.58 2.99 -8.69
C SER A 61 -6.37 2.20 -8.18
N THR A 62 -5.26 2.90 -7.99
CA THR A 62 -4.00 2.32 -7.52
C THR A 62 -4.01 2.14 -6.01
N CYS A 63 -3.37 1.06 -5.53
CA CYS A 63 -3.10 0.90 -4.11
C CYS A 63 -2.17 2.02 -3.61
N LEU A 64 -2.48 2.60 -2.46
CA LEU A 64 -1.64 3.60 -1.79
C LEU A 64 -0.60 2.98 -0.86
N ARG A 65 -0.66 1.69 -0.58
CA ARG A 65 0.29 1.03 0.34
C ARG A 65 1.59 0.64 -0.40
N PRO A 66 2.73 0.62 0.30
CA PRO A 66 3.99 0.10 -0.25
C PRO A 66 3.89 -1.36 -0.72
N GLN A 67 4.80 -1.78 -1.58
CA GLN A 67 4.88 -3.13 -2.10
C GLN A 67 5.14 -4.13 -0.99
N GLY A 68 4.49 -5.30 -1.08
CA GLY A 68 4.67 -6.39 -0.11
C GLY A 68 3.92 -6.16 1.21
N HIS A 69 3.02 -5.18 1.27
CA HIS A 69 2.12 -5.01 2.41
C HIS A 69 1.24 -6.25 2.62
N ASP A 70 0.94 -6.57 3.88
CA ASP A 70 0.03 -7.66 4.23
C ASP A 70 -1.43 -7.18 4.21
N GLY A 71 -2.37 -8.06 3.83
CA GLY A 71 -3.81 -7.77 3.87
C GLY A 71 -4.33 -6.89 2.72
N ASP A 72 -5.39 -6.13 2.97
CA ASP A 72 -6.15 -5.44 1.92
C ASP A 72 -5.45 -4.20 1.37
N CYS A 73 -5.50 -4.03 0.05
CA CYS A 73 -5.15 -2.78 -0.61
C CYS A 73 -6.15 -1.66 -0.24
N THR A 74 -5.73 -0.41 -0.39
CA THR A 74 -6.60 0.77 -0.23
C THR A 74 -6.26 1.85 -1.25
N ASP A 75 -7.24 2.65 -1.67
CA ASP A 75 -7.05 3.78 -2.58
C ASP A 75 -7.24 5.13 -1.87
N ALA A 76 -7.03 6.23 -2.61
CA ALA A 76 -7.22 7.59 -2.11
C ALA A 76 -8.67 7.94 -1.72
N TYR A 77 -9.62 7.07 -2.07
CA TYR A 77 -11.03 7.20 -1.72
C TYR A 77 -11.42 6.27 -0.58
N ASP A 78 -10.43 5.71 0.12
CA ASP A 78 -10.63 4.81 1.26
C ASP A 78 -11.33 3.50 0.89
N ARG A 79 -11.36 3.15 -0.39
CA ARG A 79 -11.93 1.88 -0.83
C ARG A 79 -10.91 0.78 -0.61
N THR A 80 -11.27 -0.24 0.13
CA THR A 80 -10.41 -1.39 0.39
C THR A 80 -10.78 -2.60 -0.43
N TRP A 81 -9.78 -3.34 -0.91
CA TRP A 81 -9.97 -4.59 -1.65
C TRP A 81 -8.84 -5.56 -1.34
N THR A 82 -9.13 -6.85 -1.37
CA THR A 82 -8.10 -7.87 -1.26
C THR A 82 -7.25 -7.85 -2.53
N ALA A 83 -5.92 -7.75 -2.38
CA ALA A 83 -5.01 -7.82 -3.50
C ALA A 83 -5.27 -9.12 -4.29
N PRO A 84 -5.28 -9.09 -5.64
CA PRO A 84 -5.33 -10.33 -6.39
C PRO A 84 -4.10 -11.15 -5.99
N VAL A 85 -4.31 -12.37 -5.50
CA VAL A 85 -3.23 -13.33 -5.28
C VAL A 85 -2.61 -13.54 -6.64
N VAL A 86 -1.46 -12.92 -6.91
CA VAL A 86 -0.69 -13.25 -8.11
C VAL A 86 -0.21 -14.68 -7.85
N PRO A 87 -0.70 -15.70 -8.58
CA PRO A 87 -0.13 -17.02 -8.43
C PRO A 87 1.35 -16.91 -8.79
N ALA A 88 2.23 -17.39 -7.91
CA ALA A 88 3.66 -17.43 -8.20
C ALA A 88 3.85 -18.02 -9.61
N PRO A 89 4.76 -17.46 -10.44
CA PRO A 89 5.01 -18.00 -11.76
C PRO A 89 5.28 -19.49 -11.60
N ARG A 90 4.48 -20.33 -12.27
CA ARG A 90 4.72 -21.76 -12.32
C ARG A 90 6.14 -21.90 -12.85
N ARG A 91 7.06 -22.37 -12.01
CA ARG A 91 8.32 -22.93 -12.51
C ARG A 91 7.89 -24.11 -13.36
N GLU A 92 7.85 -23.90 -14.68
CA GLU A 92 7.83 -24.99 -15.63
C GLU A 92 9.02 -25.85 -15.23
N ARG A 93 8.74 -27.03 -14.68
CA ARG A 93 9.75 -28.07 -14.62
C ARG A 93 9.96 -28.42 -16.08
N GLU A 94 11.10 -27.99 -16.62
CA GLU A 94 11.70 -28.63 -17.77
C GLU A 94 12.03 -30.06 -17.32
N ASP A 95 11.04 -30.94 -17.38
CA ASP A 95 11.24 -32.38 -17.34
C ASP A 95 11.47 -32.81 -18.80
N GLU A 96 12.76 -32.96 -19.12
CA GLU A 96 13.42 -33.97 -19.97
C GLU A 96 12.87 -34.31 -21.37
#